data_AF-A0A380DRA2-F1
#
_entry.id   AF-A0A380DRA2-F1
#
_cell.length_a   1.000
_cell.length_b   1.000
_cell.length_c   1.000
_cell.angle_alpha   90.00
_cell.angle_beta   90.00
_cell.angle_gamma   90.00
#
_symmetry.space_group_name_H-M   'P 1'
#
loop_
_entity.id
_entity.type
_entity.pdbx_description
1 polymer ?
#
loop_
_entity_poly.entity_id
_entity_poly.type
_entity_poly.pdbx_seq_one_letter_code
_entity_poly.pdbx_strand_id
1 'polypeptide(L)'
;MSEKQSNEQVEAFLNKESQWQEEYKYLRALIFNETELEEAYKWMHPCYTLNNKNVVLIHGFKNYVALLFIKVPFWRINIIHSFNRLKRCKQLVSYDLKI
;
A
#
# COMPACT_ATOMS: atom_id res chain seq x y z
N MET A 1 -3.21 -14.72 18.03
CA MET A 1 -2.55 -13.62 17.29
C MET A 1 -1.90 -14.27 16.09
N SER A 2 -2.49 -14.14 14.90
CA SER A 2 -1.92 -14.77 13.70
C SER A 2 -0.67 -13.97 13.33
N GLU A 3 0.49 -14.62 13.32
CA GLU A 3 1.73 -13.99 12.87
C GLU A 3 1.58 -13.66 11.39
N LYS A 4 1.47 -12.37 11.06
CA LYS A 4 1.49 -11.94 9.68
C LYS A 4 2.88 -12.25 9.11
N GLN A 5 2.92 -13.03 8.05
CA GLN A 5 4.16 -13.39 7.40
C GLN A 5 4.60 -12.29 6.43
N SER A 6 5.81 -11.79 6.60
CA SER A 6 6.45 -10.86 5.68
C SER A 6 6.84 -11.57 4.37
N ASN A 7 6.59 -10.92 3.23
CA ASN A 7 6.90 -11.51 1.92
C ASN A 7 8.28 -11.08 1.40
N GLU A 8 9.20 -12.03 1.23
CA GLU A 8 10.57 -11.79 0.76
C GLU A 8 10.64 -11.04 -0.58
N GLN A 9 9.69 -11.27 -1.49
CA GLN A 9 9.63 -10.59 -2.79
C GLN A 9 9.26 -9.12 -2.64
N VAL A 10 8.38 -8.81 -1.70
CA VAL A 10 8.03 -7.42 -1.34
C VAL A 10 9.22 -6.75 -0.69
N GLU A 11 9.93 -7.44 0.22
CA GLU A 11 11.15 -6.89 0.83
C GLU A 11 12.23 -6.58 -0.19
N ALA A 12 12.45 -7.48 -1.15
CA ALA A 12 13.39 -7.26 -2.25
C ALA A 12 13.02 -6.03 -3.09
N PHE A 13 11.72 -5.81 -3.36
CA PHE A 13 11.25 -4.61 -4.05
C PHE A 13 11.50 -3.34 -3.24
N LEU A 14 11.29 -3.37 -1.92
CA LEU A 14 11.48 -2.23 -1.02
C LEU A 14 12.95 -1.91 -0.74
N ASN A 15 13.82 -2.92 -0.78
CA ASN A 15 15.25 -2.75 -0.65
C ASN A 15 15.90 -2.23 -1.93
N LYS A 16 15.20 -2.31 -3.07
CA LYS A 16 15.65 -1.68 -4.30
C LYS A 16 15.74 -0.16 -4.12
N GLU A 17 16.87 0.39 -4.54
CA GLU A 17 17.10 1.83 -4.50
C GLU A 17 16.07 2.55 -5.36
N SER A 18 15.28 3.41 -4.72
CA SER A 18 14.22 4.19 -5.35
C SER A 18 14.06 5.50 -4.60
N GLN A 19 13.69 6.56 -5.32
CA GLN A 19 13.37 7.85 -4.70
C GLN A 19 12.20 7.80 -3.71
N TRP A 20 11.39 6.72 -3.74
CA TRP A 20 10.21 6.51 -2.88
C TRP A 20 10.41 5.44 -1.81
N GLN A 21 11.67 5.06 -1.52
CA GLN A 21 11.96 3.96 -0.62
C GLN A 21 11.38 4.18 0.80
N GLU A 22 11.50 5.40 1.33
CA GLU A 22 10.96 5.74 2.65
C GLU A 22 9.43 5.67 2.67
N GLU A 23 8.78 6.20 1.63
CA GLU A 23 7.33 6.17 1.49
C GLU A 23 6.81 4.75 1.34
N TYR A 24 7.49 3.89 0.57
CA TYR A 24 7.08 2.50 0.46
C TYR A 24 7.19 1.75 1.80
N LYS A 25 8.26 1.98 2.56
CA LYS A 25 8.42 1.39 3.91
C LYS A 25 7.34 1.89 4.86
N TYR A 26 7.01 3.19 4.80
CA TYR A 26 5.95 3.79 5.59
C TYR A 26 4.57 3.20 5.25
N LEU A 27 4.23 3.12 3.95
CA LEU A 27 2.97 2.54 3.48
C LEU A 27 2.86 1.06 3.86
N ARG A 28 3.96 0.29 3.74
CA ARG A 28 4.01 -1.10 4.19
C ARG A 28 3.70 -1.21 5.68
N ALA A 29 4.41 -0.44 6.52
CA ALA A 29 4.20 -0.47 7.96
C ALA A 29 2.76 -0.10 8.34
N LEU A 30 2.18 0.91 7.68
CA LEU A 30 0.79 1.32 7.88
C LEU A 30 -0.18 0.17 7.55
N ILE A 31 -0.06 -0.44 6.36
CA ILE A 31 -0.96 -1.52 5.95
C ILE A 31 -0.77 -2.74 6.86
N PHE A 32 0.46 -3.05 7.24
CA PHE A 32 0.77 -4.21 8.05
C PHE A 32 0.21 -4.08 9.47
N ASN A 33 0.30 -2.89 10.08
CA ASN A 33 -0.16 -2.63 11.44
C ASN A 33 -1.67 -2.37 11.56
N GLU A 34 -2.27 -1.68 10.58
CA GLU A 34 -3.67 -1.20 10.69
C GLU A 34 -4.71 -2.14 10.10
N THR A 35 -4.29 -3.20 9.40
CA THR A 35 -5.23 -4.09 8.66
C THR A 35 -4.94 -5.55 8.94
N GLU A 36 -5.79 -6.45 8.45
CA GLU A 36 -5.53 -7.91 8.43
C GLU A 36 -5.07 -8.40 7.05
N LEU A 37 -4.62 -7.48 6.18
CA LEU A 37 -4.20 -7.82 4.83
C LEU A 37 -2.87 -8.60 4.83
N GLU A 38 -2.79 -9.57 3.91
CA GLU A 38 -1.61 -10.38 3.63
C GLU A 38 -0.77 -9.76 2.50
N GLU A 39 0.55 -9.84 2.62
CA GLU A 39 1.48 -9.32 1.62
C GLU A 39 1.65 -10.31 0.45
N ALA A 40 1.38 -9.83 -0.76
CA ALA A 40 1.59 -10.56 -2.01
C ALA A 40 2.47 -9.75 -2.95
N TYR A 41 3.17 -10.43 -3.85
CA TYR A 41 3.93 -9.77 -4.92
C TYR A 41 3.35 -10.21 -6.26
N LYS A 42 2.68 -9.29 -6.96
CA LYS A 42 2.03 -9.55 -8.24
C LYS A 42 2.27 -8.37 -9.17
N TRP A 43 2.39 -8.64 -10.47
CA TRP A 43 2.62 -7.60 -11.50
C TRP A 43 3.82 -6.69 -11.21
N MET A 44 4.89 -7.24 -10.62
CA MET A 44 6.10 -6.50 -10.25
C MET A 44 5.89 -5.39 -9.19
N HIS A 45 4.78 -5.45 -8.45
CA HIS A 45 4.44 -4.48 -7.41
C HIS A 45 3.99 -5.17 -6.12
N PRO A 46 4.27 -4.57 -4.95
CA PRO A 46 3.66 -4.99 -3.70
C PRO A 46 2.13 -4.88 -3.79
N CYS A 47 1.46 -6.00 -3.53
CA CYS A 47 0.03 -6.16 -3.52
C CYS A 47 -0.39 -6.68 -2.15
N TYR A 48 -1.59 -6.36 -1.72
CA TYR A 48 -2.14 -6.78 -0.46
C TYR A 48 -3.47 -7.46 -0.69
N THR A 49 -3.61 -8.66 -0.15
CA THR A 49 -4.78 -9.51 -0.35
C THR A 49 -5.54 -9.74 0.94
N LEU A 50 -6.86 -9.81 0.84
CA LEU A 50 -7.75 -10.28 1.90
C LEU A 50 -8.52 -11.48 1.35
N ASN A 51 -8.42 -12.65 2.00
CA ASN A 51 -9.11 -13.87 1.57
C ASN A 51 -8.90 -14.16 0.07
N ASN A 52 -7.63 -14.12 -0.38
CA ASN A 52 -7.19 -14.31 -1.77
C ASN A 52 -7.70 -13.27 -2.79
N LYS A 53 -8.39 -12.22 -2.36
CA LYS A 53 -8.80 -11.10 -3.23
C LYS A 53 -7.81 -9.96 -3.10
N ASN A 54 -7.33 -9.43 -4.22
CA ASN A 54 -6.46 -8.26 -4.21
C ASN A 54 -7.28 -7.04 -3.75
N VAL A 55 -6.81 -6.34 -2.71
CA VAL A 55 -7.50 -5.19 -2.12
C VAL A 55 -6.70 -3.91 -2.35
N VAL A 56 -5.38 -3.95 -2.12
CA VAL A 56 -4.52 -2.77 -2.21
C VAL A 56 -3.28 -3.09 -3.04
N LEU A 57 -2.82 -2.14 -3.85
CA LEU A 57 -1.51 -2.18 -4.51
C LEU A 57 -0.75 -0.90 -4.26
N ILE A 58 0.56 -1.04 -4.09
CA ILE A 58 1.49 0.08 -3.99
C ILE A 58 2.16 0.27 -5.34
N HIS A 59 2.03 1.46 -5.93
CA HIS A 59 2.71 1.79 -7.17
C HIS A 59 3.37 3.16 -7.11
N GLY A 60 4.70 3.20 -7.28
CA GLY A 60 5.44 4.44 -7.52
C GLY A 60 5.42 4.85 -8.98
N PHE A 61 4.99 6.07 -9.24
CA PHE A 61 5.14 6.80 -10.49
C PHE A 61 6.37 7.73 -10.43
N LYS A 62 6.67 8.41 -11.54
CA LYS A 62 7.83 9.32 -11.64
C LYS A 62 7.81 10.46 -10.62
N ASN A 63 6.62 11.01 -10.32
CA ASN A 63 6.47 12.20 -9.48
C ASN A 63 5.70 11.94 -8.18
N TYR A 64 5.14 10.73 -8.00
CA TYR A 64 4.44 10.37 -6.78
C TYR A 64 4.37 8.87 -6.56
N VAL A 65 4.14 8.43 -5.32
CA VAL A 65 3.67 7.07 -5.02
C VAL A 65 2.16 7.08 -4.78
N ALA A 66 1.48 6.05 -5.26
CA ALA A 66 0.05 5.83 -5.11
C ALA A 66 -0.26 4.51 -4.40
N LEU A 67 -1.29 4.55 -3.55
CA LEU A 67 -2.04 3.37 -3.13
C LEU A 67 -3.25 3.20 -4.04
N LEU A 68 -3.34 2.06 -4.71
CA LEU A 68 -4.45 1.70 -5.58
C LEU A 68 -5.34 0.70 -4.84
N PHE A 69 -6.61 1.06 -4.64
CA PHE A 69 -7.60 0.17 -4.05
C PHE A 69 -8.40 -0.51 -5.16
N ILE A 70 -8.41 -1.84 -5.18
CA ILE A 70 -9.25 -2.60 -6.10
C ILE A 70 -10.67 -2.60 -5.52
N LYS A 71 -11.62 -2.15 -6.33
CA LYS A 71 -13.02 -2.07 -5.93
C LYS A 71 -13.58 -3.47 -5.68
N VAL A 72 -13.65 -3.86 -4.41
CA VAL A 72 -14.41 -5.04 -3.98
C VAL A 72 -15.85 -4.61 -3.69
N PRO A 73 -16.87 -5.42 -4.02
CA PRO A 73 -18.28 -5.02 -3.96
C PRO A 73 -18.77 -4.61 -2.56
N PHE A 74 -18.04 -4.99 -1.52
CA PHE A 74 -18.38 -4.72 -0.12
C PHE A 74 -17.69 -3.46 0.44
N TRP A 75 -16.57 -3.01 -0.12
CA TRP A 75 -15.80 -1.88 0.39
C TRP A 75 -15.80 -0.74 -0.62
N ARG A 76 -16.51 0.34 -0.31
CA ARG A 76 -16.38 1.63 -1.02
C ARG A 76 -15.32 2.46 -0.30
N ILE A 77 -14.04 2.17 -0.56
CA ILE A 77 -12.93 3.01 -0.11
C ILE A 77 -12.18 3.50 -1.36
N ASN A 78 -12.27 4.79 -1.64
CA ASN A 78 -11.41 5.47 -2.61
C ASN A 78 -10.42 6.31 -1.81
N ILE A 79 -9.22 5.78 -1.60
CA ILE A 79 -8.13 6.56 -1.02
C ILE A 79 -6.99 6.56 -2.03
N ILE A 80 -6.73 7.71 -2.65
CA ILE A 80 -5.53 7.91 -3.49
C ILE A 80 -4.56 8.72 -2.63
N HIS A 81 -3.65 8.05 -1.92
CA HIS A 81 -2.51 8.75 -1.32
C HIS A 81 -1.50 9.03 -2.42
N SER A 82 -1.36 10.29 -2.84
CA SER A 82 -0.30 10.74 -3.76
C SER A 82 0.74 11.52 -2.97
N PHE A 83 1.90 10.90 -2.70
CA PHE A 83 3.04 11.58 -2.05
C PHE A 83 3.94 12.20 -3.11
N ASN A 84 4.12 13.53 -3.10
CA ASN A 84 5.00 14.23 -4.04
C ASN A 84 6.21 14.84 -3.32
N ARG A 85 7.42 14.57 -3.82
CA ARG A 85 8.72 14.96 -3.24
C ARG A 85 8.91 16.47 -3.06
N LEU A 86 8.17 17.30 -3.81
CA LEU A 86 8.30 18.77 -3.83
C LEU A 86 7.35 19.52 -2.87
N LYS A 87 6.32 18.86 -2.32
CA LYS A 87 5.41 19.47 -1.34
C LYS A 87 5.06 18.46 -0.28
N ARG A 88 5.56 18.70 0.94
CA ARG A 88 5.08 18.07 2.17
C ARG A 88 3.54 18.19 2.19
N CYS A 89 2.86 17.06 1.99
CA CYS A 89 1.41 16.79 1.96
C CYS A 89 0.45 17.88 1.42
N LYS A 90 -0.24 17.59 0.30
CA LYS A 90 -1.61 18.06 0.04
C LYS A 90 -2.39 17.04 -0.78
N GLN A 91 -3.11 16.15 -0.10
CA GLN A 91 -4.56 15.92 -0.25
C GLN A 91 -4.97 14.83 0.77
N LEU A 92 -5.42 15.23 1.95
CA LEU A 92 -6.22 14.38 2.83
C LEU A 92 -7.68 14.52 2.36
N VAL A 93 -8.29 13.42 1.91
CA VAL A 93 -9.76 13.32 1.87
C VAL A 93 -10.14 12.17 2.81
N SER A 94 -11.05 12.51 3.71
CA SER A 94 -11.33 11.91 5.00
C SER A 94 -11.34 10.39 5.09
N TYR A 95 -10.81 9.93 6.23
CA TYR A 95 -11.13 8.68 6.89
C TYR A 95 -12.64 8.53 7.06
N ASP A 96 -13.15 7.33 6.79
CA ASP A 96 -14.15 6.69 7.64
C ASP A 96 -13.87 5.18 7.58
N LEU A 97 -12.81 4.79 8.27
CA LEU A 97 -12.47 3.39 8.52
C LEU A 97 -13.28 2.96 9.75
N LYS A 98 -14.57 2.64 9.55
CA LYS A 98 -15.27 1.74 10.46
C LYS A 98 -15.05 0.33 9.94
N ILE A 99 -14.06 -0.33 10.55
CA ILE A 99 -14.02 -1.79 10.63
C ILE A 99 -15.19 -2.22 11.53
#